data_AF-A0A8T4WRP9-F1
#
_entry.id   AF-A0A8T4WRP9-F1
#
_cell.length_a   1.000
_cell.length_b   1.000
_cell.length_c   1.000
_cell.angle_alpha   90.00
_cell.angle_beta   90.00
_cell.angle_gamma   90.00
#
_symmetry.space_group_name_H-M   'P 1'
#
loop_
_entity.id
_entity.type
_entity.pdbx_description
1 polymer ?
#
loop_
_entity_poly.entity_id
_entity_poly.type
_entity_poly.pdbx_seq_one_letter_code
_entity_poly.pdbx_strand_id
1 'polypeptide(L)' 'MITKKCEICDRDFDLKNNRRGLVLDEHHFICESCNSELTDNDREHLSVSVMHSEIKEMPIALWLIKEQNKDKPFMSVKKF' A
#
# COMPACT_ATOMS: atom_id res chain seq x y z
N MET A 1 7.16 -9.56 -11.37
CA MET A 1 7.03 -8.09 -11.20
C MET A 1 5.71 -7.85 -10.48
N ILE A 2 5.65 -6.97 -9.49
CA ILE A 2 4.40 -6.72 -8.75
C ILE A 2 3.78 -5.46 -9.33
N THR A 3 2.78 -5.62 -10.18
CA THR A 3 2.03 -4.53 -10.80
C THR A 3 0.72 -4.32 -10.07
N LYS A 4 0.36 -3.06 -9.82
CA LYS A 4 -0.92 -2.69 -9.23
C LYS A 4 -1.54 -1.54 -9.98
N LYS A 5 -2.85 -1.56 -10.05
CA LYS A 5 -3.65 -0.54 -10.70
C LYS A 5 -3.99 0.57 -9.70
N CYS A 6 -3.87 1.82 -10.11
CA CYS A 6 -4.27 2.96 -9.30
C CYS A 6 -5.79 3.09 -9.34
N GLU A 7 -6.44 3.22 -8.18
CA GLU A 7 -7.90 3.38 -8.06
C GLU A 7 -8.41 4.72 -8.62
N ILE A 8 -7.54 5.73 -8.74
CA ILE A 8 -7.94 7.08 -9.16
C ILE A 8 -7.76 7.29 -10.66
N CYS A 9 -6.63 6.84 -11.22
CA CYS A 9 -6.31 7.06 -12.63
C CYS A 9 -6.34 5.79 -13.48
N ASP A 10 -6.71 4.65 -12.90
CA ASP A 10 -6.83 3.34 -13.56
C ASP A 10 -5.55 2.85 -14.27
N ARG A 11 -4.40 3.48 -14.02
CA ARG A 11 -3.11 3.09 -14.62
C ARG A 11 -2.43 2.00 -13.81
N ASP A 12 -1.78 1.08 -14.51
CA ASP A 12 -0.91 0.08 -13.89
C ASP A 12 0.48 0.65 -13.57
N PHE A 13 0.96 0.36 -12.37
CA PHE A 13 2.26 0.77 -11.88
C PHE A 13 3.04 -0.43 -11.35
N ASP A 14 4.33 -0.51 -11.69
CA ASP A 14 5.24 -1.44 -11.01
C ASP A 14 5.59 -0.86 -9.63
N LEU A 15 5.19 -1.55 -8.57
CA LEU A 15 5.43 -1.13 -7.19
C LEU A 15 6.92 -1.06 -6.84
N LYS A 16 7.78 -1.84 -7.52
CA LYS A 16 9.23 -1.80 -7.25
C LYS A 16 9.85 -0.47 -7.66
N ASN A 17 9.34 0.12 -8.74
CA ASN A 17 9.78 1.40 -9.29
C ASN A 17 9.00 2.57 -8.69
N ASN A 18 7.71 2.37 -8.38
CA ASN A 18 6.81 3.41 -7.86
C ASN A 18 6.54 3.19 -6.36
N ARG A 19 7.55 3.47 -5.51
CA ARG A 19 7.48 3.23 -4.06
C ARG A 19 6.78 4.32 -3.25
N ARG A 20 6.49 5.45 -3.87
CA ARG A 20 5.98 6.67 -3.22
C ARG A 20 4.46 6.82 -3.23
N GLY A 21 3.75 5.86 -3.81
CA GLY A 21 2.31 5.78 -3.68
C GLY A 21 1.86 5.22 -2.33
N LEU A 22 0.54 5.15 -2.17
CA LEU A 22 -0.13 4.70 -0.96
C LEU A 22 -0.88 3.40 -1.22
N VAL A 23 -0.97 2.56 -0.20
CA VAL A 23 -1.78 1.34 -0.17
C VAL A 23 -2.83 1.55 0.92
N LEU A 24 -4.10 1.61 0.53
CA LEU A 24 -5.21 1.74 1.48
C LEU A 24 -5.57 0.38 2.08
N ASP A 25 -5.63 -0.64 1.22
CA ASP A 25 -5.87 -2.04 1.54
C ASP A 25 -4.96 -2.93 0.69
N GLU A 26 -4.90 -4.24 0.98
CA GLU A 26 -4.14 -5.22 0.17
C GLU A 26 -4.52 -5.20 -1.34
N HIS A 27 -5.64 -4.56 -1.67
CA HIS A 27 -6.24 -4.47 -3.01
C HIS A 27 -6.27 -3.05 -3.59
N HIS A 28 -6.29 -2.00 -2.78
CA HIS A 28 -6.45 -0.61 -3.23
C HIS A 28 -5.11 0.14 -3.21
N PHE A 29 -4.69 0.61 -4.39
CA PHE A 29 -3.41 1.29 -4.57
C PHE A 29 -3.63 2.67 -5.16
N ILE A 30 -2.83 3.63 -4.71
CA ILE A 30 -2.83 5.00 -5.21
C ILE A 30 -1.40 5.33 -5.62
N CYS A 31 -1.21 5.83 -6.84
CA CYS A 31 0.11 6.23 -7.33
C CYS A 31 0.57 7.56 -6.72
N GLU A 32 1.87 7.88 -6.83
CA GLU A 32 2.46 9.11 -6.28
C GLU A 32 1.75 10.37 -6.81
N SER A 33 1.44 10.43 -8.10
CA SER A 33 0.78 11.59 -8.71
C SER A 33 -0.61 11.81 -8.13
N CYS A 34 -1.45 10.78 -8.10
CA CYS A 34 -2.78 10.90 -7.51
C CYS A 34 -2.69 11.18 -6.01
N ASN A 35 -1.75 10.56 -5.29
CA ASN A 35 -1.52 10.84 -3.87
C ASN A 35 -1.09 12.29 -3.61
N SER A 36 -0.33 12.91 -4.52
CA SER A 36 0.06 14.32 -4.40
C SER A 36 -1.06 15.31 -4.74
N GLU A 37 -2.07 14.86 -5.50
CA GLU A 37 -3.24 15.65 -5.86
C GLU A 37 -4.41 15.46 -4.90
N LEU A 38 -4.40 14.40 -4.09
CA LEU A 38 -5.40 14.14 -3.06
C LEU A 38 -5.36 15.22 -1.97
N THR A 39 -6.49 15.83 -1.69
CA THR A 39 -6.67 16.67 -0.51
C THR A 39 -6.97 15.81 0.72
N ASP A 40 -6.78 16.34 1.93
CA ASP A 40 -7.10 15.62 3.17
C ASP A 40 -8.55 15.10 3.19
N ASN A 41 -9.49 15.87 2.61
CA ASN A 41 -10.90 15.49 2.49
C ASN A 41 -11.10 14.31 1.51
N ASP A 42 -10.36 14.27 0.39
CA ASP A 42 -10.43 13.14 -0.54
C ASP A 42 -9.89 11.84 0.09
N ARG A 43 -8.89 11.95 0.98
CA ARG A 43 -8.34 10.81 1.74
C ARG A 43 -9.35 10.27 2.75
N GLU A 44 -10.10 11.16 3.41
CA GLU A 44 -11.22 10.75 4.25
C GLU A 44 -12.29 10.02 3.41
N HIS A 45 -12.62 10.51 2.21
CA HIS A 45 -13.60 9.87 1.31
C HIS A 45 -13.15 8.49 0.78
N LEU A 46 -11.86 8.32 0.50
CA LEU A 46 -11.28 7.03 0.10
C LEU A 46 -11.24 6.01 1.25
N SER A 47 -11.29 6.48 2.50
CA SER A 47 -11.34 5.64 3.69
C SER A 47 -12.77 5.35 4.19
N VAL A 48 -13.83 5.73 3.46
CA VAL A 48 -15.23 5.58 3.94
C VAL A 48 -15.84 4.19 3.72
N SER A 49 -15.21 3.31 2.93
CA SER A 49 -15.71 1.94 2.83
C SER A 49 -15.13 1.08 3.96
N VAL A 50 -15.84 1.05 5.09
CA VAL A 50 -16.13 -0.12 5.95
C VAL A 50 -16.18 0.36 7.42
N MET A 51 -17.29 0.04 8.09
CA MET A 51 -17.48 0.14 9.54
C MET A 51 -16.54 -0.81 10.33
N HIS A 52 -15.23 -0.79 10.09
CA HIS A 52 -14.26 -1.55 10.88
C HIS A 52 -13.04 -0.68 11.16
N SER A 53 -12.79 -0.48 12.46
CA SER A 53 -11.54 0.02 13.00
C SER A 53 -10.33 -0.67 12.34
N GLU A 54 -9.34 0.11 11.92
CA GLU A 54 -8.05 -0.27 11.33
C GLU A 54 -7.91 -0.24 9.79
N ILE A 55 -8.32 0.84 9.13
CA ILE A 55 -7.77 1.18 7.80
C ILE A 55 -6.30 1.57 8.01
N LYS A 56 -5.37 0.68 7.65
CA LYS A 56 -3.92 0.90 7.76
C LYS A 56 -3.39 1.42 6.44
N GLU A 57 -3.66 2.70 6.15
CA GLU A 57 -2.94 3.41 5.10
C GLU A 57 -1.44 3.14 5.26
N MET A 58 -0.82 2.56 4.24
CA MET A 58 0.56 2.15 4.31
C MET A 58 1.29 2.56 3.03
N PRO A 59 2.43 3.28 3.12
CA PRO A 59 3.28 3.54 1.98
C PRO A 59 3.61 2.25 1.24
N ILE A 60 3.63 2.27 -0.10
CA ILE A 60 3.96 1.10 -0.94
C ILE A 60 5.28 0.45 -0.49
N ALA A 61 6.27 1.24 -0.09
CA ALA A 61 7.53 0.73 0.43
C ALA A 61 7.36 -0.18 1.66
N LEU A 62 6.51 0.19 2.62
CA LEU A 62 6.24 -0.61 3.82
C LEU A 62 5.39 -1.84 3.50
N TRP A 63 4.43 -1.70 2.57
CA TRP A 63 3.65 -2.84 2.08
C TRP A 63 4.54 -3.89 1.44
N LEU A 64 5.46 -3.49 0.56
CA LEU A 64 6.42 -4.40 -0.09
C LEU A 64 7.30 -5.13 0.92
N ILE A 65 7.70 -4.47 2.01
CA ILE A 65 8.46 -5.12 3.07
C ILE A 65 7.60 -6.17 3.76
N LYS A 66 6.34 -5.86 4.13
CA LYS A 66 5.44 -6.85 4.72
C LYS A 66 5.23 -8.04 3.77
N GLU A 67 4.95 -7.77 2.51
CA GLU A 67 4.72 -8.79 1.49
C GLU A 67 5.95 -9.70 1.32
N GLN A 68 7.15 -9.13 1.27
CA GLN A 68 8.41 -9.90 1.18
C GLN A 68 8.74 -10.73 2.42
N ASN A 69 8.16 -10.39 3.58
CA ASN A 69 8.40 -11.10 4.84
C ASN A 69 7.22 -12.00 5.23
N LYS A 70 6.11 -11.99 4.47
CA LYS A 70 4.88 -12.75 4.77
C LYS A 70 5.14 -14.26 4.89
N ASP A 71 6.02 -14.81 4.06
CA ASP A 71 6.35 -16.23 4.04
C ASP A 71 7.68 -16.58 4.74
N LYS A 72 8.34 -15.59 5.36
CA LYS A 72 9.60 -15.85 6.07
C LYS A 72 9.31 -16.32 7.49
N PRO A 73 9.85 -17.46 7.93
CA PRO A 73 9.75 -17.85 9.32
C PRO A 73 10.43 -16.79 10.19
N PHE A 74 9.75 -16.39 11.26
CA PHE A 74 10.29 -15.47 12.25
C PHE A 74 11.62 -16.03 12.75
N MET A 75 12.68 -15.20 12.73
CA MET A 75 14.09 -15.63 12.87
C MET A 75 14.28 -16.76 13.88
N SER A 76 14.86 -17.88 13.45
CA SER A 76 15.40 -18.87 14.35
C SER A 76 16.58 -18.25 15.09
N VAL A 77 16.44 -18.03 16.40
CA VAL A 77 17.55 -17.57 17.25
C VAL A 77 18.70 -18.55 17.06
N LYS A 78 19.84 -18.05 16.57
CA LYS A 78 21.07 -18.85 16.47
C LYS A 78 21.51 -19.14 17.90
N LYS A 79 21.29 -20.38 18.36
CA LYS A 79 21.82 -20.84 19.65
C LYS A 79 23.35 -20.85 19.53
N PHE A 80 24.00 -20.00 20.31
CA PHE A 80 25.45 -20.04 20.55
C PHE A 80 25.77 -21.12 21.59
#